data_AF-A0A9J7M1G9-F1
#
_entry.id   AF-A0A9J7M1G9-F1
#
_cell.length_a   1.000
_cell.length_b   1.000
_cell.length_c   1.000
_cell.angle_alpha   90.00
_cell.angle_beta   90.00
_cell.angle_gamma   90.00
#
_symmetry.space_group_name_H-M   'P 1'
#
loop_
_entity.id
_entity.type
_entity.pdbx_description
1 polymer ?
#
loop_
_entity_poly.entity_id
_entity_poly.type
_entity_poly.pdbx_seq_one_letter_code
_entity_poly.pdbx_strand_id
1 'polypeptide(L)'
;MIPFAGECYQFSTSAATHREAAQACSTKNSHLADKKDSQQQQFLASTIAFTTGVSNWLAMKTAPIPMFYSDGTPVMGPLQWLTGEPSTPLDLCVLLDSSNSYKAKATFCTEQHNYICQDALKPCDPNVCQNGGNCTSCFGGSTTFCDCLKGFGGKLCEIDIDECASCPCQNGGSCHDDINSYTYLDWCSQVTCPFGFVCQDFTFYFQCVHPSSITRGLPYQCSSASCPDGLNCTPEGVAAFSCRPE
;
A
#
# COMPACT_ATOMS: atom_id res chain seq x y z
N MET A 1 6.14 2.43 8.62
CA MET A 1 5.83 1.17 9.36
C MET A 1 5.35 0.17 8.34
N ILE A 2 5.79 -1.08 8.45
CA ILE A 2 5.42 -2.15 7.51
C ILE A 2 4.85 -3.31 8.35
N PRO A 3 3.56 -3.65 8.20
CA PRO A 3 2.95 -4.77 8.93
C PRO A 3 3.35 -6.12 8.30
N PHE A 4 3.57 -7.14 9.13
CA PHE A 4 3.81 -8.51 8.70
C PHE A 4 3.46 -9.50 9.82
N ALA A 5 2.62 -10.49 9.52
CA ALA A 5 2.28 -11.62 10.41
C ALA A 5 1.83 -11.22 11.84
N GLY A 6 1.00 -10.19 11.99
CA GLY A 6 0.51 -9.73 13.30
C GLY A 6 1.45 -8.76 14.03
N GLU A 7 2.61 -8.48 13.45
CA GLU A 7 3.61 -7.56 13.98
C GLU A 7 3.80 -6.39 13.01
N CYS A 8 4.52 -5.36 13.44
CA CYS A 8 4.86 -4.22 12.60
C CYS A 8 6.30 -3.77 12.83
N TYR A 9 6.90 -3.30 11.74
CA TYR A 9 8.33 -3.02 11.70
C TYR A 9 8.58 -1.58 11.26
N GLN A 10 9.57 -0.95 11.89
CA GLN A 10 10.11 0.35 11.51
C GLN A 10 11.61 0.24 11.31
N PHE A 11 12.06 0.56 10.11
CA PHE A 11 13.46 0.51 9.71
C PHE A 11 14.09 1.89 9.93
N SER A 12 15.16 1.92 10.72
CA SER A 12 15.96 3.13 10.95
C SER A 12 16.86 3.41 9.75
N THR A 13 17.00 4.68 9.40
CA THR A 13 18.02 5.18 8.47
C THR A 13 19.24 5.76 9.17
N SER A 14 19.20 5.86 10.50
CA SER A 14 20.33 6.29 11.35
C SER A 14 21.04 5.10 11.95
N ALA A 15 22.37 5.09 11.84
CA ALA A 15 23.22 4.11 12.47
C ALA A 15 23.40 4.40 13.96
N ALA A 16 23.41 3.35 14.78
CA ALA A 16 23.61 3.44 16.22
C ALA A 16 24.29 2.18 16.75
N THR A 17 24.89 2.26 17.94
CA THR A 17 25.32 1.04 18.65
C THR A 17 24.11 0.16 18.98
N HIS A 18 24.33 -1.13 19.22
CA HIS A 18 23.22 -2.04 19.53
C HIS A 18 22.42 -1.59 20.75
N ARG A 19 23.10 -1.08 21.78
CA ARG A 19 22.47 -0.57 23.01
C ARG A 19 21.63 0.68 22.74
N GLU A 20 22.17 1.63 21.97
CA GLU A 20 21.43 2.85 21.60
C GLU A 20 20.23 2.53 20.73
N ALA A 21 20.38 1.59 19.79
CA ALA A 21 19.29 1.10 18.94
C ALA A 21 18.17 0.46 19.78
N ALA A 22 18.52 -0.40 20.73
CA ALA A 22 17.56 -1.00 21.67
C ALA A 22 16.81 0.07 22.47
N GLN A 23 17.53 1.08 22.97
CA GLN A 23 16.92 2.19 23.69
C GLN A 23 16.02 3.04 22.79
N ALA A 24 16.43 3.29 21.55
CA ALA A 24 15.64 4.06 20.57
C ALA A 24 14.34 3.34 20.17
N CYS A 25 14.32 2.01 20.16
CA CYS A 25 13.07 1.26 20.02
C CYS A 25 12.24 1.31 21.30
N SER A 26 12.86 1.19 22.47
CA SER A 26 12.17 1.23 23.77
C SER A 26 11.43 2.54 24.00
N THR A 27 11.98 3.69 23.59
CA THR A 27 11.30 5.00 23.71
C THR A 27 10.02 5.10 22.88
N LYS A 28 9.85 4.20 21.90
CA LYS A 28 8.65 4.08 21.06
C LYS A 28 7.67 3.02 21.55
N ASN A 29 7.81 2.54 22.79
CA ASN A 29 7.06 1.40 23.33
C ASN A 29 7.21 0.13 22.48
N SER A 30 8.42 -0.09 21.97
CA SER A 30 8.74 -1.23 21.11
C SER A 30 10.10 -1.81 21.48
N HIS A 31 10.55 -2.81 20.74
CA HIS A 31 11.86 -3.44 20.94
C HIS A 31 12.59 -3.59 19.61
N LEU A 32 13.88 -3.95 19.64
CA LEU A 32 14.57 -4.39 18.43
C LEU A 32 13.85 -5.60 17.84
N ALA A 33 13.89 -5.75 16.52
CA ALA A 33 13.24 -6.87 15.85
C ALA A 33 13.88 -8.20 16.24
N ASP A 34 13.04 -9.15 16.65
CA ASP A 34 13.44 -10.50 16.98
C ASP A 34 13.09 -11.44 15.82
N LYS A 35 14.06 -12.26 15.38
CA LYS A 35 13.86 -13.22 14.28
C LYS A 35 13.35 -14.55 14.83
N LYS A 36 12.07 -14.85 14.60
CA LYS A 36 11.36 -16.05 15.06
C LYS A 36 11.39 -17.18 14.03
N ASP A 37 11.22 -16.89 12.75
CA ASP A 37 11.11 -17.90 11.69
C ASP A 37 11.71 -17.48 10.33
N SER A 38 11.74 -18.42 9.37
CA SER A 38 12.35 -18.20 8.05
C SER A 38 11.55 -17.25 7.14
N GLN A 39 10.22 -17.21 7.26
CA GLN A 39 9.38 -16.30 6.48
C GLN A 39 9.60 -14.85 6.93
N GLN A 40 9.65 -14.63 8.25
CA GLN A 40 9.98 -13.33 8.82
C GLN A 40 11.38 -12.88 8.39
N GLN A 41 12.38 -13.78 8.38
CA GLN A 41 13.72 -13.43 7.91
C GLN A 41 13.74 -13.03 6.43
N GLN A 42 12.98 -13.72 5.57
CA GLN A 42 12.85 -13.36 4.15
C GLN A 42 12.18 -12.00 3.97
N PHE A 43 11.12 -11.73 4.74
CA PHE A 43 10.44 -10.44 4.76
C PHE A 43 11.37 -9.31 5.19
N LEU A 44 12.13 -9.48 6.28
CA LEU A 44 13.10 -8.48 6.73
C LEU A 44 14.19 -8.25 5.67
N ALA A 45 14.74 -9.32 5.10
CA ALA A 45 15.76 -9.24 4.07
C ALA A 45 15.31 -8.47 2.82
N SER A 46 14.13 -8.81 2.28
CA SER A 46 13.59 -8.13 1.09
C SER A 46 13.26 -6.66 1.37
N THR A 47 12.74 -6.38 2.57
CA THR A 47 12.39 -5.02 2.98
C THR A 47 13.64 -4.15 3.18
N ILE A 48 14.69 -4.67 3.80
CA ILE A 48 15.97 -3.95 3.95
C ILE A 48 16.55 -3.65 2.57
N ALA A 49 16.55 -4.63 1.67
CA ALA A 49 17.07 -4.47 0.31
C ALA A 49 16.37 -3.36 -0.47
N PHE A 50 15.06 -3.20 -0.30
CA PHE A 50 14.27 -2.17 -0.98
C PHE A 50 14.39 -0.79 -0.32
N THR A 51 14.67 -0.73 0.99
CA THR A 51 14.64 0.53 1.75
C THR A 51 16.01 1.20 1.87
N THR A 52 16.95 0.54 2.54
CA THR A 52 18.26 1.12 2.85
C THR A 52 19.42 0.37 2.21
N GLY A 53 19.28 -0.94 1.99
CA GLY A 53 20.35 -1.80 1.52
C GLY A 53 21.51 -1.98 2.51
N VAL A 54 21.39 -1.48 3.75
CA VAL A 54 22.46 -1.50 4.76
C VAL A 54 22.15 -2.53 5.84
N SER A 55 23.20 -3.05 6.47
CA SER A 55 23.08 -3.98 7.60
C SER A 55 22.26 -3.40 8.75
N ASN A 56 21.43 -4.25 9.37
CA ASN A 56 20.50 -3.85 10.42
C ASN A 56 20.60 -4.75 11.65
N TRP A 57 20.66 -4.15 12.84
CA TRP A 57 20.65 -4.85 14.12
C TRP A 57 19.36 -5.63 14.37
N LEU A 58 19.51 -6.80 15.02
CA LEU A 58 18.44 -7.61 15.58
C LEU A 58 18.51 -7.64 17.12
N ALA A 59 17.41 -8.03 17.75
CA ALA A 59 17.31 -8.25 19.20
C ALA A 59 18.02 -9.53 19.68
N MET A 60 19.26 -9.76 19.23
CA MET A 60 20.02 -10.95 19.59
C MET A 60 21.46 -10.59 19.93
N LYS A 61 21.93 -11.16 21.04
CA LYS A 61 23.33 -11.18 21.46
C LYS A 61 23.83 -12.62 21.42
N THR A 62 25.11 -12.83 21.11
CA THR A 62 25.69 -14.16 21.23
C THR A 62 25.88 -14.49 22.72
N ALA A 63 25.54 -15.70 23.13
CA ALA A 63 25.85 -16.16 24.48
C ALA A 63 27.38 -16.24 24.71
N PRO A 64 27.85 -16.14 25.96
CA PRO A 64 29.24 -16.45 26.31
C PRO A 64 29.61 -17.86 25.82
N ILE A 65 30.89 -18.07 25.50
CA ILE A 65 31.42 -19.39 25.20
C ILE A 65 31.17 -20.31 26.42
N PRO A 66 30.57 -21.50 26.24
CA PRO A 66 30.38 -22.43 27.35
C PRO A 66 31.75 -22.84 27.91
N MET A 67 31.94 -22.66 29.22
CA MET A 67 33.13 -23.12 29.90
C MET A 67 32.97 -24.60 30.24
N PHE A 68 34.04 -25.36 30.07
CA PHE A 68 34.10 -26.77 30.41
C PHE A 68 35.20 -26.99 31.45
N TYR A 69 34.97 -27.92 32.37
CA TYR A 69 36.04 -28.49 33.19
C TYR A 69 37.00 -29.29 32.29
N SER A 70 38.19 -29.60 32.81
CA SER A 70 39.21 -30.36 32.06
C SER A 70 38.75 -31.77 31.66
N ASP A 71 37.70 -32.30 32.28
CA ASP A 71 37.07 -33.57 31.95
C ASP A 71 35.99 -33.46 30.84
N GLY A 72 35.77 -32.24 30.31
CA GLY A 72 34.79 -31.97 29.27
C GLY A 72 33.36 -31.76 29.77
N THR A 73 33.12 -31.76 31.09
CA THR A 73 31.80 -31.45 31.65
C THR A 73 31.53 -29.93 31.62
N PRO A 74 30.32 -29.47 31.23
CA PRO A 74 30.01 -28.04 31.19
C PRO A 74 29.90 -27.46 32.60
N VAL A 75 30.43 -26.25 32.80
CA VAL A 75 30.32 -25.52 34.07
C VAL A 75 28.88 -24.99 34.22
N MET A 76 28.03 -25.76 34.92
CA MET A 76 26.64 -25.44 35.22
C MET A 76 26.49 -25.19 36.74
N GLY A 77 27.05 -24.10 37.25
CA GLY A 77 26.98 -23.78 38.68
C GLY A 77 27.26 -22.32 38.99
N PRO A 78 26.99 -21.85 40.23
CA PRO A 78 27.23 -20.48 40.64
C PRO A 78 28.72 -20.26 40.91
N LEU A 79 29.52 -20.24 39.84
CA LEU A 79 30.88 -19.73 39.93
C LEU A 79 30.80 -18.27 40.39
N GLN A 80 31.40 -17.96 41.54
CA GLN A 80 31.42 -16.61 42.08
C GLN A 80 32.43 -15.78 41.30
N TRP A 81 31.96 -15.08 40.29
CA TRP A 81 32.78 -14.18 39.50
C TRP A 81 33.08 -12.90 40.26
N LEU A 82 34.27 -12.35 40.04
CA LEU A 82 34.54 -10.95 40.35
C LEU A 82 33.61 -10.06 39.51
N THR A 83 33.29 -8.87 39.99
CA THR A 83 32.48 -7.92 39.23
C THR A 83 33.20 -7.61 37.90
N GLY A 84 32.53 -7.91 36.78
CA GLY A 84 33.10 -7.75 35.43
C GLY A 84 33.77 -9.00 34.86
N GLU A 85 33.76 -10.12 35.59
CA GLU A 85 34.25 -11.42 35.12
C GLU A 85 33.10 -12.42 34.84
N PRO A 86 33.29 -13.41 33.94
CA PRO A 86 34.39 -13.44 32.98
C PRO A 86 34.25 -12.24 32.05
N SER A 87 35.34 -11.51 31.86
CA SER A 87 35.41 -10.40 30.92
C SER A 87 35.31 -11.01 29.53
N THR A 88 34.09 -11.26 29.03
CA THR A 88 33.92 -11.74 27.67
C THR A 88 34.38 -10.61 26.76
N PRO A 89 35.50 -10.73 26.02
CA PRO A 89 36.03 -9.63 25.20
C PRO A 89 35.17 -9.35 23.95
N LEU A 90 34.05 -10.05 23.85
CA LEU A 90 33.25 -10.22 22.66
C LEU A 90 31.78 -10.04 23.06
N ASP A 91 31.39 -8.82 23.47
CA ASP A 91 29.96 -8.44 23.44
C ASP A 91 29.60 -8.34 21.95
N LEU A 92 29.22 -9.49 21.38
CA LEU A 92 28.82 -9.60 20.00
C LEU A 92 27.31 -9.58 19.90
N CYS A 93 26.84 -8.71 19.01
CA CYS A 93 25.45 -8.52 18.66
C CYS A 93 25.22 -9.03 17.25
N VAL A 94 23.99 -9.41 16.95
CA VAL A 94 23.64 -9.99 15.66
C VAL A 94 22.93 -8.96 14.79
N LEU A 95 23.34 -8.90 13.53
CA LEU A 95 22.70 -8.11 12.49
C LEU A 95 22.34 -8.96 11.27
N LEU A 96 21.48 -8.44 10.41
CA LEU A 96 21.27 -8.95 9.05
C LEU A 96 22.26 -8.26 8.12
N ASP A 97 23.19 -9.02 7.54
CA ASP A 97 24.34 -8.47 6.80
C ASP A 97 24.05 -8.24 5.31
N SER A 98 24.09 -6.99 4.86
CA SER A 98 23.78 -6.64 3.48
C SER A 98 24.75 -7.25 2.45
N SER A 99 26.00 -7.46 2.84
CA SER A 99 27.02 -8.11 2.00
C SER A 99 26.79 -9.61 1.80
N ASN A 100 25.93 -10.23 2.61
CA ASN A 100 25.70 -11.68 2.63
C ASN A 100 24.22 -12.03 2.46
N SER A 101 23.52 -11.29 1.59
CA SER A 101 22.09 -11.51 1.31
C SER A 101 21.23 -11.46 2.58
N TYR A 102 21.58 -10.58 3.53
CA TYR A 102 20.88 -10.38 4.79
C TYR A 102 20.83 -11.66 5.66
N LYS A 103 21.88 -12.48 5.60
CA LYS A 103 22.10 -13.55 6.57
C LYS A 103 22.52 -12.96 7.91
N ALA A 104 22.21 -13.68 8.99
CA ALA A 104 22.60 -13.28 10.33
C ALA A 104 24.14 -13.33 10.47
N LYS A 105 24.73 -12.25 10.99
CA LYS A 105 26.16 -12.11 11.26
C LYS A 105 26.35 -11.52 12.65
N ALA A 106 27.25 -12.11 13.43
CA ALA A 106 27.69 -11.54 14.70
C ALA A 106 28.81 -10.53 14.47
N THR A 107 28.75 -9.39 15.16
CA THR A 107 29.80 -8.35 15.16
C THR A 107 29.79 -7.59 16.49
N PHE A 108 30.76 -6.71 16.74
CA PHE A 108 30.85 -6.00 18.03
C PHE A 108 29.63 -5.10 18.26
N CYS A 109 29.02 -5.19 19.44
CA CYS A 109 27.84 -4.39 19.81
C CYS A 109 28.09 -2.87 19.79
N THR A 110 29.35 -2.44 19.83
CA THR A 110 29.78 -1.04 19.76
C THR A 110 29.89 -0.51 18.33
N GLU A 111 29.76 -1.35 17.30
CA GLU A 111 29.67 -0.87 15.92
C GLU A 111 28.36 -0.12 15.68
N GLN A 112 28.37 0.80 14.73
CA GLN A 112 27.19 1.56 14.34
C GLN A 112 26.55 0.92 13.11
N HIS A 113 25.31 0.47 13.26
CA HIS A 113 24.51 -0.06 12.15
C HIS A 113 23.09 0.48 12.24
N ASN A 114 22.37 0.41 11.12
CA ASN A 114 20.93 0.65 11.14
C ASN A 114 20.25 -0.39 12.03
N TYR A 115 18.98 -0.20 12.33
CA TYR A 115 18.25 -1.08 13.22
C TYR A 115 16.78 -1.12 12.89
N ILE A 116 16.13 -2.19 13.33
CA ILE A 116 14.71 -2.43 13.06
C ILE A 116 14.00 -2.47 14.41
N CYS A 117 13.02 -1.60 14.58
CA CYS A 117 12.11 -1.67 15.71
C CYS A 117 10.89 -2.50 15.34
N GLN A 118 10.44 -3.35 16.24
CA GLN A 118 9.27 -4.20 16.12
C GLN A 118 8.31 -3.94 17.27
N ASP A 119 7.02 -3.90 17.00
CA ASP A 119 5.93 -3.92 17.97
C ASP A 119 4.81 -4.86 17.48
N ALA A 120 3.97 -5.30 18.40
CA ALA A 120 2.77 -6.05 18.06
C ALA A 120 1.69 -5.11 17.51
N LEU A 121 0.96 -5.55 16.46
CA LEU A 121 -0.19 -4.81 15.95
C LEU A 121 -1.29 -4.78 17.02
N LYS A 122 -1.81 -3.59 17.29
CA LYS A 122 -2.89 -3.36 18.26
C LYS A 122 -4.08 -2.67 17.59
N PRO A 123 -5.33 -2.96 18.00
CA PRO A 123 -6.46 -2.17 17.53
C PRO A 123 -6.29 -0.69 17.92
N CYS A 124 -6.76 0.21 17.07
CA CYS A 124 -6.77 1.65 17.35
C CYS A 124 -8.03 2.09 18.12
N ASP A 125 -8.09 3.39 18.43
CA ASP A 125 -9.34 4.04 18.80
C ASP A 125 -10.41 3.92 17.69
N PRO A 126 -11.71 3.92 18.04
CA PRO A 126 -12.80 3.85 17.07
C PRO A 126 -12.78 5.02 16.08
N ASN A 127 -13.20 4.75 14.84
CA ASN A 127 -13.39 5.74 13.75
C ASN A 127 -12.13 6.46 13.24
N VAL A 128 -10.94 5.94 13.51
CA VAL A 128 -9.69 6.49 12.91
C VAL A 128 -9.63 6.22 11.40
N CYS A 129 -10.02 5.02 10.97
CA CYS A 129 -10.17 4.69 9.56
C CYS A 129 -11.61 4.96 9.12
N GLN A 130 -11.77 5.78 8.09
CA GLN A 130 -13.06 6.11 7.49
C GLN A 130 -13.57 4.94 6.64
N ASN A 131 -14.83 5.03 6.20
CA ASN A 131 -15.46 4.10 5.25
C ASN A 131 -15.33 2.61 5.64
N GLY A 132 -15.34 2.32 6.94
CA GLY A 132 -15.31 0.95 7.46
C GLY A 132 -13.96 0.24 7.37
N GLY A 133 -12.87 0.97 7.13
CA GLY A 133 -11.52 0.41 7.11
C GLY A 133 -11.10 -0.22 8.45
N ASN A 134 -10.30 -1.28 8.38
CA ASN A 134 -9.79 -1.95 9.58
C ASN A 134 -8.57 -1.21 10.14
N CYS A 135 -8.62 -0.80 11.41
CA CYS A 135 -7.56 -0.01 12.02
C CYS A 135 -6.61 -0.84 12.87
N THR A 136 -5.32 -0.70 12.57
CA THR A 136 -4.24 -1.22 13.42
C THR A 136 -3.21 -0.13 13.73
N SER A 137 -2.65 -0.19 14.93
CA SER A 137 -1.68 0.77 15.44
C SER A 137 -0.48 0.07 16.03
N CYS A 138 0.64 0.78 16.05
CA CYS A 138 1.91 0.34 16.60
C CYS A 138 2.64 1.46 17.31
N PHE A 139 3.71 1.10 18.01
CA PHE A 139 4.64 2.03 18.65
C PHE A 139 3.89 2.97 19.60
N GLY A 140 3.03 2.38 20.44
CA GLY A 140 2.17 3.11 21.38
C GLY A 140 1.14 4.04 20.73
N GLY A 141 0.66 3.70 19.53
CA GLY A 141 -0.33 4.51 18.80
C GLY A 141 0.26 5.67 17.99
N SER A 142 1.59 5.84 17.98
CA SER A 142 2.24 6.88 17.19
C SER A 142 2.15 6.65 15.69
N THR A 143 1.99 5.40 15.27
CA THR A 143 1.82 5.04 13.86
C THR A 143 0.59 4.16 13.69
N THR A 144 -0.31 4.60 12.82
CA THR A 144 -1.57 3.92 12.47
C THR A 144 -1.55 3.49 11.02
N PHE A 145 -2.11 2.30 10.76
CA PHE A 145 -2.32 1.72 9.44
C PHE A 145 -3.80 1.36 9.28
N CYS A 146 -4.40 1.85 8.21
CA CYS A 146 -5.77 1.54 7.82
C CYS A 146 -5.75 0.59 6.63
N ASP A 147 -6.33 -0.59 6.81
CA ASP A 147 -6.60 -1.52 5.71
C ASP A 147 -7.97 -1.18 5.13
N CYS A 148 -7.97 -0.50 3.98
CA CYS A 148 -9.17 0.05 3.38
C CYS A 148 -10.01 -1.03 2.71
N LEU A 149 -11.34 -0.91 2.83
CA LEU A 149 -12.25 -1.69 2.01
C LEU A 149 -12.02 -1.33 0.53
N LYS A 150 -12.34 -2.27 -0.37
CA LYS A 150 -12.24 -2.02 -1.80
C LYS A 150 -13.12 -0.83 -2.19
N GLY A 151 -12.69 -0.05 -3.18
CA GLY A 151 -13.34 1.22 -3.57
C GLY A 151 -12.87 2.41 -2.73
N PHE A 152 -12.10 2.21 -1.66
CA PHE A 152 -11.56 3.30 -0.86
C PHE A 152 -10.02 3.31 -0.85
N GLY A 153 -9.46 4.51 -0.72
CA GLY A 153 -8.04 4.77 -0.64
C GLY A 153 -7.69 5.92 0.30
N GLY A 154 -6.42 6.30 0.31
CA GLY A 154 -5.90 7.30 1.25
C GLY A 154 -5.35 6.68 2.53
N LYS A 155 -4.76 7.51 3.39
CA LYS A 155 -4.06 7.04 4.60
C LYS A 155 -5.05 6.55 5.66
N LEU A 156 -6.23 7.15 5.68
CA LEU A 156 -7.32 6.88 6.61
C LEU A 156 -8.57 6.37 5.88
N CYS A 157 -8.41 5.84 4.67
CA CYS A 157 -9.53 5.39 3.81
C CYS A 157 -10.55 6.50 3.51
N GLU A 158 -10.10 7.75 3.50
CA GLU A 158 -10.91 8.95 3.32
C GLU A 158 -11.25 9.26 1.86
N ILE A 159 -10.59 8.58 0.92
CA ILE A 159 -10.76 8.80 -0.51
C ILE A 159 -11.68 7.72 -1.05
N ASP A 160 -12.79 8.12 -1.66
CA ASP A 160 -13.57 7.26 -2.56
C ASP A 160 -12.83 7.18 -3.90
N ILE A 161 -12.54 5.97 -4.36
CA ILE A 161 -11.78 5.75 -5.59
C ILE A 161 -12.73 5.95 -6.76
N ASP A 162 -12.40 6.90 -7.63
CA ASP A 162 -13.12 7.11 -8.88
C ASP A 162 -12.82 5.95 -9.85
N GLU A 163 -13.72 4.96 -9.89
CA GLU A 163 -13.64 3.83 -10.79
C GLU A 163 -13.82 4.23 -12.27
N CYS A 164 -14.39 5.41 -12.52
CA CYS A 164 -14.58 6.00 -13.84
C CYS A 164 -13.34 6.72 -14.38
N ALA A 165 -12.33 7.01 -13.55
CA ALA A 165 -11.12 7.74 -13.95
C ALA A 165 -10.33 7.07 -15.09
N SER A 166 -10.47 5.75 -15.25
CA SER A 166 -9.84 4.99 -16.35
C SER A 166 -10.59 5.10 -17.68
N CYS A 167 -11.70 5.85 -17.72
CA CYS A 167 -12.65 5.88 -18.83
C CYS A 167 -13.03 4.46 -19.31
N PRO A 168 -13.51 3.58 -18.40
CA PRO A 168 -13.80 2.19 -18.76
C PRO A 168 -14.99 2.08 -19.72
N CYS A 169 -15.85 3.09 -19.75
CA CYS A 169 -16.95 3.21 -20.69
C CYS A 169 -16.41 3.49 -22.09
N GLN A 170 -16.48 2.49 -22.94
CA GLN A 170 -16.31 2.67 -24.37
C GLN A 170 -17.54 3.39 -24.93
N ASN A 171 -17.48 3.81 -26.20
CA ASN A 171 -18.70 4.01 -26.98
C ASN A 171 -19.51 5.27 -26.64
N GLY A 172 -18.87 6.28 -26.04
CA GLY A 172 -19.51 7.55 -25.71
C GLY A 172 -20.53 7.48 -24.57
N GLY A 173 -20.56 6.39 -23.80
CA GLY A 173 -21.37 6.30 -22.60
C GLY A 173 -20.78 7.05 -21.41
N SER A 174 -21.65 7.43 -20.47
CA SER A 174 -21.25 8.06 -19.21
C SER A 174 -21.06 7.02 -18.12
N CYS A 175 -19.94 7.15 -17.43
CA CYS A 175 -19.61 6.34 -16.28
C CYS A 175 -20.17 7.00 -15.02
N HIS A 176 -20.86 6.22 -14.18
CA HIS A 176 -21.21 6.61 -12.82
C HIS A 176 -20.32 5.86 -11.84
N ASP A 177 -19.65 6.62 -10.99
CA ASP A 177 -18.80 6.11 -9.93
C ASP A 177 -19.66 5.53 -8.80
N ASP A 178 -19.37 4.29 -8.40
CA ASP A 178 -20.03 3.57 -7.32
C ASP A 178 -18.95 2.98 -6.41
N ILE A 179 -19.26 2.50 -5.20
CA ILE A 179 -18.20 1.94 -4.33
C ILE A 179 -17.65 0.64 -4.91
N ASN A 180 -16.35 0.63 -5.28
CA ASN A 180 -15.64 -0.52 -5.84
C ASN A 180 -16.25 -1.04 -7.15
N SER A 181 -16.97 -0.18 -7.86
CA SER A 181 -17.65 -0.53 -9.10
C SER A 181 -17.99 0.73 -9.88
N TYR A 182 -18.44 0.55 -11.10
CA TYR A 182 -19.02 1.66 -11.85
C TYR A 182 -20.26 1.16 -12.58
N THR A 183 -21.29 1.99 -12.62
CA THR A 183 -22.49 1.71 -13.41
C THR A 183 -22.42 2.47 -14.73
N TYR A 184 -22.81 1.78 -15.80
CA TYR A 184 -23.03 2.42 -17.08
C TYR A 184 -24.35 3.17 -17.06
N LEU A 185 -24.31 4.48 -17.25
CA LEU A 185 -25.52 5.23 -17.56
C LEU A 185 -25.76 5.10 -19.06
N ASP A 186 -26.62 4.15 -19.43
CA ASP A 186 -27.19 4.10 -20.77
C ASP A 186 -28.10 5.30 -20.96
N TRP A 187 -27.61 6.26 -21.75
CA TRP A 187 -28.28 7.53 -21.95
C TRP A 187 -29.66 7.37 -22.61
N CYS A 188 -29.99 6.26 -23.28
CA CYS A 188 -31.34 6.09 -23.83
C CYS A 188 -32.45 6.07 -22.75
N SER A 189 -32.11 5.79 -21.48
CA SER A 189 -33.05 5.89 -20.37
C SER A 189 -33.28 7.33 -19.87
N GLN A 190 -32.40 8.27 -20.21
CA GLN A 190 -32.44 9.67 -19.77
C GLN A 190 -32.50 10.70 -20.92
N VAL A 191 -32.34 10.30 -22.19
CA VAL A 191 -32.53 11.15 -23.38
C VAL A 191 -33.97 11.08 -23.86
N THR A 192 -34.67 12.22 -23.80
CA THR A 192 -35.91 12.40 -24.57
C THR A 192 -35.54 12.88 -25.98
N CYS A 193 -35.66 12.00 -26.98
CA CYS A 193 -35.42 12.38 -28.37
C CYS A 193 -36.54 13.32 -28.86
N PRO A 194 -36.22 14.42 -29.54
CA PRO A 194 -37.24 15.35 -30.03
C PRO A 194 -38.03 14.74 -31.19
N PHE A 195 -39.23 15.28 -31.43
CA PHE A 195 -40.06 14.96 -32.61
C PHE A 195 -40.45 13.48 -32.79
N GLY A 196 -40.55 12.70 -31.70
CA GLY A 196 -41.01 11.31 -31.75
C GLY A 196 -39.98 10.30 -32.26
N PHE A 197 -38.70 10.70 -32.32
CA PHE A 197 -37.59 9.80 -32.61
C PHE A 197 -37.34 8.87 -31.42
N VAL A 198 -36.74 7.71 -31.66
CA VAL A 198 -36.43 6.71 -30.63
C VAL A 198 -34.93 6.66 -30.44
N CYS A 199 -34.46 6.69 -29.19
CA CYS A 199 -33.04 6.47 -28.90
C CYS A 199 -32.70 5.00 -29.16
N GLN A 200 -31.76 4.74 -30.08
CA GLN A 200 -31.30 3.40 -30.39
C GLN A 200 -29.85 3.24 -29.94
N ASP A 201 -29.61 2.14 -29.22
CA ASP A 201 -28.30 1.72 -28.76
C ASP A 201 -27.53 1.05 -29.92
N PHE A 202 -26.36 1.57 -30.26
CA PHE A 202 -25.40 0.95 -31.16
C PHE A 202 -24.16 0.56 -30.38
N THR A 203 -23.44 -0.45 -30.90
CA THR A 203 -22.26 -1.02 -30.24
C THR A 203 -21.18 0.01 -29.86
N PHE A 204 -21.17 1.22 -30.44
CA PHE A 204 -20.16 2.26 -30.17
C PHE A 204 -20.68 3.69 -29.87
N TYR A 205 -21.99 3.91 -29.80
CA TYR A 205 -22.65 5.21 -29.54
C TYR A 205 -24.16 5.02 -29.49
N PHE A 206 -24.91 6.02 -29.02
CA PHE A 206 -26.37 6.06 -29.19
C PHE A 206 -26.76 7.14 -30.20
N GLN A 207 -27.90 6.95 -30.86
CA GLN A 207 -28.43 7.91 -31.82
C GLN A 207 -29.95 7.96 -31.74
N CYS A 208 -30.53 9.16 -31.77
CA CYS A 208 -31.96 9.32 -32.00
C CYS A 208 -32.27 8.99 -33.47
N VAL A 209 -33.00 7.89 -33.70
CA VAL A 209 -33.37 7.42 -35.04
C VAL A 209 -34.88 7.55 -35.27
N HIS A 210 -35.27 7.73 -36.53
CA HIS A 210 -36.68 7.74 -36.89
C HIS A 210 -37.29 6.33 -36.71
N PRO A 211 -38.52 6.17 -36.20
CA PRO A 211 -39.12 4.86 -35.91
C PRO A 211 -39.22 3.91 -37.12
N SER A 212 -39.15 4.45 -38.34
CA SER A 212 -39.34 3.72 -39.60
C SER A 212 -38.06 3.34 -40.33
N SER A 213 -36.89 3.75 -39.83
CA SER A 213 -35.61 3.57 -40.53
C SER A 213 -34.85 2.35 -39.99
N ILE A 214 -35.14 1.17 -40.55
CA ILE A 214 -34.36 -0.08 -40.30
C ILE A 214 -33.05 -0.12 -41.14
N THR A 215 -32.78 0.90 -41.96
CA THR A 215 -31.59 0.95 -42.79
C THR A 215 -30.43 1.63 -42.06
N ARG A 216 -29.25 0.98 -42.08
CA ARG A 216 -27.95 1.50 -41.65
C ARG A 216 -27.66 2.86 -42.30
N GLY A 217 -28.14 3.94 -41.70
CA GLY A 217 -27.67 5.29 -41.98
C GLY A 217 -26.32 5.47 -41.31
N LEU A 218 -25.34 6.00 -42.03
CA LEU A 218 -24.06 6.41 -41.45
C LEU A 218 -24.30 7.37 -40.26
N PRO A 219 -23.43 7.36 -39.24
CA PRO A 219 -23.56 8.26 -38.10
C PRO A 219 -23.64 9.71 -38.59
N TYR A 220 -24.66 10.45 -38.17
CA TYR A 220 -24.79 11.87 -38.50
C TYR A 220 -23.70 12.64 -37.74
N GLN A 221 -22.59 12.91 -38.42
CA GLN A 221 -21.62 13.90 -37.97
C GLN A 221 -21.97 15.24 -38.60
N CYS A 222 -22.23 16.24 -37.76
CA CYS A 222 -22.28 17.63 -38.21
C CYS A 222 -20.87 18.10 -38.62
N SER A 223 -20.45 17.76 -39.83
CA SER A 223 -19.31 18.38 -40.49
C SER A 223 -19.82 19.25 -41.64
N SER A 224 -20.28 20.45 -41.30
CA SER A 224 -20.56 21.59 -42.22
C SER A 224 -21.47 21.37 -43.45
N ALA A 225 -22.06 20.18 -43.70
CA ALA A 225 -22.82 19.96 -44.93
C ALA A 225 -24.00 18.96 -44.87
N SER A 226 -24.47 18.53 -43.70
CA SER A 226 -25.59 17.56 -43.67
C SER A 226 -26.46 17.68 -42.41
N CYS A 227 -27.30 18.72 -42.36
CA CYS A 227 -28.51 18.68 -41.54
C CYS A 227 -29.68 18.16 -42.41
N PRO A 228 -30.68 17.47 -41.82
CA PRO A 228 -31.92 17.12 -42.53
C PRO A 228 -32.58 18.36 -43.15
N ASP A 229 -33.35 18.16 -44.22
CA ASP A 229 -34.07 19.24 -44.91
C ASP A 229 -34.87 20.10 -43.91
N GLY A 230 -34.50 21.39 -43.81
CA GLY A 230 -35.13 22.37 -42.94
C GLY A 230 -34.41 22.69 -41.62
N LEU A 231 -33.22 22.13 -41.36
CA LEU A 231 -32.40 22.46 -40.17
C LEU A 231 -31.03 23.03 -40.58
N ASN A 232 -30.52 23.96 -39.78
CA ASN A 232 -29.23 24.62 -39.96
C ASN A 232 -28.21 24.14 -38.92
N CYS A 233 -26.96 23.95 -39.34
CA CYS A 233 -25.86 23.57 -38.46
C CYS A 233 -25.30 24.79 -37.72
N THR A 234 -25.40 24.81 -36.40
CA THR A 234 -24.92 25.89 -35.54
C THR A 234 -23.65 25.47 -34.76
N PRO A 235 -22.57 26.28 -34.79
CA PRO A 235 -21.37 26.04 -33.98
C PRO A 235 -21.62 26.40 -32.52
N GLU A 236 -21.29 25.49 -31.59
CA GLU A 236 -21.43 25.70 -30.14
C GLU A 236 -20.10 25.71 -29.39
N GLY A 237 -18.97 25.69 -30.11
CA GLY A 237 -17.64 25.78 -29.50
C GLY A 237 -16.55 25.16 -30.37
N VAL A 238 -15.39 24.90 -29.77
CA VAL A 238 -14.25 24.28 -30.45
C VAL A 238 -14.58 22.80 -30.68
N ALA A 239 -15.00 22.47 -31.91
CA ALA A 239 -15.42 21.14 -32.38
C ALA A 239 -16.78 20.61 -31.88
N ALA A 240 -17.70 21.49 -31.47
CA ALA A 240 -19.09 21.12 -31.14
C ALA A 240 -20.08 21.78 -32.13
N PHE A 241 -20.97 20.98 -32.72
CA PHE A 241 -21.96 21.43 -33.70
C PHE A 241 -23.33 20.79 -33.41
N SER A 242 -24.41 21.56 -33.59
CA SER A 242 -25.79 21.11 -33.41
C SER A 242 -26.67 21.51 -34.60
N CYS A 243 -27.63 20.69 -35.03
CA CYS A 243 -28.65 21.08 -36.02
C CYS A 243 -29.83 21.75 -35.31
N ARG A 244 -30.19 22.98 -35.68
CA ARG A 244 -31.32 23.73 -35.12
C ARG A 244 -32.25 24.23 -36.23
N PRO A 245 -33.57 24.37 -35.99
CA PRO A 245 -34.42 25.19 -36.86
C PRO A 245 -33.93 26.64 -36.82
N GLU A 246 -34.12 27.42 -37.89
CA GLU A 246 -34.00 28.89 -37.78
C GLU A 246 -34.94 29.45 -36.70
#